data_AF-A0A3B6CFY0-F1
#
_entry.id   AF-A0A3B6CFY0-F1
#
_cell.length_a   1.000
_cell.length_b   1.000
_cell.length_c   1.000
_cell.angle_alpha   90.00
_cell.angle_beta   90.00
_cell.angle_gamma   90.00
#
_symmetry.space_group_name_H-M   'P 1'
#
loop_
_entity.id
_entity.type
_entity.pdbx_description
1 polymer ?
#
loop_
_entity_poly.entity_id
_entity_poly.type
_entity_poly.pdbx_seq_one_letter_code
_entity_poly.pdbx_strand_id
1 'polypeptide(L)'
;MAQDGESKCFQFCMIVIALGLMAGFVYFLVRENTRPGDTKYTVTITSVDGLDPALDLHSDRQVLSPVFGITVHIDNTHNQIVPKCVGGVGSSAIVSYGDALLAKGAAPWFCVQTTKVGEAATKAWGLNVQLPHFLRDRLAGELERGQAVVDVAVRTPAGAGCYISGCLDTVLVCKAKIGGGPSPCFRATTVSGKT
;
A
#
# COMPACT_ATOMS: atom_id res chain seq x y z
N MET A 1 -51.45 -20.44 46.80
CA MET A 1 -50.65 -20.91 45.65
C MET A 1 -50.56 -19.78 44.62
N ALA A 2 -49.77 -18.74 44.88
CA ALA A 2 -49.61 -17.60 43.96
C ALA A 2 -48.15 -17.09 43.87
N GLN A 3 -47.23 -17.67 44.65
CA GLN A 3 -45.80 -17.30 44.66
C GLN A 3 -44.95 -18.05 43.62
N ASP A 4 -45.47 -19.13 43.02
CA ASP A 4 -44.70 -20.00 42.12
C ASP A 4 -44.65 -19.48 40.67
N GLY A 5 -45.56 -18.59 40.29
CA GLY A 5 -45.59 -17.97 38.95
C GLY A 5 -44.65 -16.77 38.81
N GLU A 6 -44.51 -15.97 39.87
CA GLU A 6 -43.69 -14.76 39.90
C GLU A 6 -42.19 -15.10 39.92
N SER A 7 -41.81 -16.13 40.68
CA SER A 7 -40.44 -16.65 40.74
C SER A 7 -39.98 -17.24 39.40
N LYS A 8 -40.85 -17.99 38.71
CA LYS A 8 -40.55 -18.55 37.38
C LYS A 8 -40.43 -17.47 36.32
N CYS A 9 -41.30 -16.46 36.35
CA CYS A 9 -41.22 -15.31 35.44
C CYS A 9 -39.90 -14.53 35.63
N PHE A 10 -39.54 -14.26 36.88
CA PHE A 10 -38.27 -13.60 37.22
C PHE A 10 -37.06 -14.43 36.78
N GLN A 11 -37.09 -15.74 37.01
CA GLN A 11 -36.03 -16.66 36.59
C GLN A 11 -35.89 -16.75 35.06
N PHE A 12 -36.99 -16.76 34.31
CA PHE A 12 -36.97 -16.71 32.85
C PHE A 12 -36.40 -15.38 32.32
N CYS A 13 -36.79 -14.24 32.90
CA CYS A 13 -36.23 -12.94 32.52
C CYS A 13 -34.72 -12.87 32.75
N MET A 14 -34.22 -13.39 33.88
CA MET A 14 -32.79 -13.44 34.16
C MET A 14 -32.02 -14.31 33.17
N ILE A 15 -32.59 -15.45 32.76
CA ILE A 15 -31.98 -16.33 31.75
C ILE A 15 -31.91 -15.62 30.38
N VAL A 16 -32.98 -14.94 29.97
CA VAL A 16 -33.00 -14.22 28.68
C VAL A 16 -31.98 -13.08 28.65
N ILE A 17 -31.86 -12.31 29.74
CA ILE A 17 -30.85 -11.24 29.87
C ILE A 17 -29.44 -11.83 29.84
N ALA A 18 -29.19 -12.91 30.58
CA ALA A 18 -27.89 -13.57 30.59
C ALA A 18 -27.51 -14.10 29.20
N LEU A 19 -28.44 -14.72 28.47
CA LEU A 19 -28.22 -15.16 27.09
C LEU A 19 -27.94 -13.98 26.14
N GLY A 20 -28.67 -12.87 26.29
CA GLY A 20 -28.45 -11.65 25.52
C GLY A 20 -27.06 -11.05 25.76
N LEU A 21 -26.63 -10.99 27.02
CA LEU A 21 -25.29 -10.52 27.39
C LEU A 21 -24.20 -11.45 26.88
N MET A 22 -24.38 -12.77 27.02
CA MET A 22 -23.44 -13.76 26.51
C MET A 22 -23.33 -13.70 24.98
N ALA A 23 -24.46 -13.61 24.27
CA ALA A 23 -24.48 -13.45 22.82
C ALA A 23 -23.83 -12.13 22.39
N GLY A 24 -24.10 -11.03 23.10
CA GLY A 24 -23.47 -9.73 22.86
C GLY A 24 -21.96 -9.75 23.10
N PHE A 25 -21.50 -10.42 24.16
CA PHE A 25 -20.09 -10.57 24.49
C PHE A 25 -19.37 -11.45 23.47
N VAL A 26 -19.96 -12.59 23.08
CA VAL A 26 -19.43 -13.45 22.01
C VAL A 26 -19.39 -12.68 20.69
N TYR A 27 -20.44 -11.95 20.34
CA TYR A 27 -20.45 -11.09 19.15
C TYR A 27 -19.36 -10.02 19.20
N PHE A 28 -19.15 -9.39 20.36
CA PHE A 28 -18.09 -8.41 20.56
C PHE A 28 -16.70 -9.03 20.38
N LEU A 29 -16.43 -10.17 21.01
CA LEU A 29 -15.17 -10.91 20.86
C LEU A 29 -14.95 -11.36 19.42
N VAL A 30 -15.97 -11.90 18.75
CA VAL A 30 -15.89 -12.28 17.34
C VAL A 30 -15.60 -11.05 16.50
N ARG A 31 -16.33 -9.94 16.71
CA ARG A 31 -16.12 -8.70 15.96
C ARG A 31 -14.72 -8.15 16.17
N GLU A 32 -14.19 -8.19 17.38
CA GLU A 32 -12.85 -7.66 17.68
C GLU A 32 -11.75 -8.54 17.08
N ASN A 33 -11.88 -9.87 17.16
CA ASN A 33 -10.98 -10.81 16.50
C ASN A 33 -11.12 -10.84 14.96
N THR A 34 -12.29 -10.47 14.44
CA THR A 34 -12.55 -10.39 13.00
C THR A 34 -12.42 -8.98 12.42
N ARG A 35 -11.96 -8.00 13.21
CA ARG A 35 -11.53 -6.72 12.61
C ARG A 35 -10.33 -7.02 11.73
N PRO A 36 -10.37 -6.71 10.42
CA PRO A 36 -9.19 -6.80 9.59
C PRO A 36 -8.14 -5.87 10.21
N GLY A 37 -7.10 -6.43 10.82
CA GLY A 37 -6.02 -5.61 11.36
C GLY A 37 -5.37 -4.80 10.24
N ASP A 38 -4.84 -3.64 10.62
CA ASP A 38 -4.23 -2.70 9.68
C ASP A 38 -3.00 -3.33 9.03
N THR A 39 -3.15 -3.78 7.77
CA THR A 39 -2.02 -4.21 6.94
C THR A 39 -1.20 -2.97 6.58
N LYS A 40 0.08 -2.97 6.93
CA LYS A 40 0.98 -1.86 6.59
C LYS A 40 1.74 -2.19 5.31
N TYR A 41 1.76 -1.23 4.40
CA TYR A 41 2.53 -1.29 3.17
C TYR A 41 3.67 -0.30 3.28
N THR A 42 4.88 -0.74 2.99
CA THR A 42 6.06 0.10 2.95
C THR A 42 6.82 -0.12 1.65
N VAL A 43 7.49 0.92 1.17
CA VAL A 43 8.35 0.86 0.00
C VAL A 43 9.73 1.40 0.34
N THR A 44 10.75 0.72 -0.19
CA THR A 44 12.14 1.13 -0.07
C THR A 44 12.75 1.23 -1.46
N ILE A 45 13.52 2.28 -1.71
CA ILE A 45 14.33 2.41 -2.93
C ILE A 45 15.68 1.79 -2.62
N THR A 46 15.96 0.63 -3.22
CA THR A 46 17.16 -0.17 -2.93
C THR A 46 18.34 0.19 -3.82
N SER A 47 18.09 0.68 -5.03
CA SER A 47 19.13 1.16 -5.94
C SER A 47 18.58 2.25 -6.85
N VAL A 48 19.46 3.15 -7.29
CA VAL A 48 19.17 4.13 -8.34
C VAL A 48 20.38 4.23 -9.25
N ASP A 49 20.16 4.02 -10.54
CA ASP A 49 21.15 4.25 -11.60
C ASP A 49 20.63 5.32 -12.57
N GLY A 50 21.52 6.00 -13.31
CA GLY A 50 21.13 6.99 -14.33
C GLY A 50 20.50 8.28 -13.78
N LEU A 51 20.82 8.59 -12.53
CA LEU A 51 20.37 9.80 -11.82
C LEU A 51 21.48 10.38 -10.93
N ASP A 52 22.74 10.18 -11.31
CA ASP A 52 23.88 10.72 -10.58
C ASP A 52 23.96 12.25 -10.74
N PRO A 53 24.05 13.03 -9.63
CA PRO A 53 24.14 14.49 -9.72
C PRO A 53 25.27 14.99 -10.61
N ALA A 54 26.47 14.45 -10.45
CA ALA A 54 27.67 14.90 -11.13
C ALA A 54 27.73 14.46 -12.60
N LEU A 55 27.27 13.25 -12.89
CA LEU A 55 27.38 12.64 -14.22
C LEU A 55 26.14 12.87 -15.08
N ASP A 56 24.94 12.74 -14.51
CA ASP A 56 23.69 12.68 -15.26
C ASP A 56 22.89 13.98 -15.18
N LEU A 57 22.95 14.71 -14.05
CA LEU A 57 22.11 15.89 -13.82
C LEU A 57 22.81 17.22 -14.15
N HIS A 58 24.13 17.30 -14.05
CA HIS A 58 24.91 18.48 -14.46
C HIS A 58 25.41 18.42 -15.93
N SER A 59 25.14 17.32 -16.65
CA SER A 59 25.53 17.16 -18.04
C SER A 59 24.63 17.97 -19.00
N ASP A 60 25.20 18.47 -20.11
CA ASP A 60 24.48 19.07 -21.24
C ASP A 60 23.43 18.14 -21.87
N ARG A 61 23.46 16.83 -21.54
CA ARG A 61 22.39 15.90 -21.88
C ARG A 61 21.08 16.31 -21.19
N GLN A 62 20.11 16.69 -22.01
CA GLN A 62 18.76 17.06 -21.56
C GLN A 62 17.86 15.87 -21.20
N VAL A 63 18.35 14.64 -21.38
CA VAL A 63 17.59 13.41 -21.24
C VAL A 63 18.21 12.49 -20.19
N LEU A 64 17.38 11.96 -19.31
CA LEU A 64 17.75 11.05 -18.23
C LEU A 64 17.23 9.65 -18.54
N SER A 65 17.95 8.62 -18.10
CA SER A 65 17.48 7.23 -18.23
C SER A 65 17.61 6.52 -16.88
N PRO A 66 16.80 6.92 -15.89
CA PRO A 66 16.97 6.43 -14.54
C PRO A 66 16.42 5.00 -14.40
N VAL A 67 17.07 4.21 -13.55
CA VAL A 67 16.64 2.86 -13.18
C VAL A 67 16.53 2.80 -11.67
N PHE A 68 15.33 2.52 -11.17
CA PHE A 68 15.02 2.40 -9.75
C PHE A 68 14.83 0.93 -9.37
N GLY A 69 15.60 0.46 -8.40
CA GLY A 69 15.32 -0.74 -7.62
C GLY A 69 14.30 -0.40 -6.54
N ILE A 70 13.14 -1.06 -6.57
CA ILE A 70 12.02 -0.80 -5.66
C ILE A 70 11.71 -2.10 -4.93
N THR A 71 11.72 -2.08 -3.60
CA THR A 71 11.25 -3.18 -2.77
C THR A 71 9.94 -2.78 -2.11
N VAL A 72 8.90 -3.58 -2.35
CA VAL A 72 7.60 -3.45 -1.69
C VAL A 72 7.57 -4.43 -0.53
N HIS A 73 7.18 -3.95 0.63
CA HIS A 73 7.09 -4.73 1.85
C HIS A 73 5.66 -4.64 2.41
N ILE A 74 5.14 -5.79 2.83
CA ILE A 74 3.79 -5.95 3.36
C ILE A 74 3.92 -6.58 4.74
N ASP A 75 3.50 -5.83 5.74
CA ASP A 75 3.31 -6.32 7.10
C ASP A 75 1.82 -6.64 7.30
N ASN A 76 1.52 -7.95 7.27
CA ASN A 76 0.18 -8.49 7.48
C ASN A 76 0.04 -9.17 8.84
N THR A 77 0.92 -8.86 9.81
CA THR A 77 0.95 -9.49 11.14
C THR A 77 -0.36 -9.32 11.91
N HIS A 78 -0.99 -8.16 11.79
CA HIS A 78 -2.24 -7.85 12.49
C HIS A 78 -3.49 -8.41 11.81
N ASN A 79 -3.38 -8.95 10.59
CA ASN A 79 -4.52 -9.50 9.86
C ASN A 79 -4.59 -11.02 10.02
N GLN A 80 -5.64 -11.49 10.70
CA GLN A 80 -5.86 -12.92 10.98
C GLN A 80 -6.79 -13.61 9.97
N ILE A 81 -7.37 -12.84 9.04
CA ILE A 81 -8.55 -13.30 8.28
C ILE A 81 -8.23 -13.47 6.81
N VAL A 82 -7.51 -12.50 6.22
CA VAL A 82 -7.28 -12.49 4.78
C VAL A 82 -5.80 -12.32 4.43
N PRO A 83 -5.28 -13.11 3.48
CA PRO A 83 -3.99 -12.81 2.87
C PRO A 83 -4.07 -11.50 2.10
N LYS A 84 -2.93 -10.84 1.92
CA LYS A 84 -2.82 -9.59 1.17
C LYS A 84 -1.84 -9.75 0.03
N CYS A 85 -2.27 -9.34 -1.15
CA CYS A 85 -1.47 -9.43 -2.37
C CYS A 85 -1.22 -8.05 -2.94
N VAL A 86 -0.07 -7.90 -3.57
CA VAL A 86 0.29 -6.76 -4.40
C VAL A 86 0.73 -7.31 -5.76
N GLY A 87 0.45 -6.57 -6.82
CA GLY A 87 0.82 -6.98 -8.17
C GLY A 87 -0.22 -7.87 -8.82
N GLY A 88 0.19 -8.59 -9.87
CA GLY A 88 -0.72 -9.30 -10.76
C GLY A 88 -0.55 -8.89 -12.22
N VAL A 89 -1.35 -9.50 -13.09
CA VAL A 89 -1.35 -9.18 -14.53
C VAL A 89 -1.81 -7.74 -14.72
N GLY A 90 -1.03 -6.95 -15.47
CA GLY A 90 -1.30 -5.54 -15.74
C GLY A 90 -0.89 -4.58 -14.62
N SER A 91 -0.28 -5.06 -13.54
CA SER A 91 0.20 -4.21 -12.44
C SER A 91 1.48 -3.48 -12.80
N SER A 92 1.57 -2.21 -12.40
CA SER A 92 2.69 -1.34 -12.72
C SER A 92 3.19 -0.57 -11.50
N ALA A 93 4.50 -0.43 -11.40
CA ALA A 93 5.16 0.49 -10.49
C ALA A 93 5.57 1.75 -11.28
N ILE A 94 5.18 2.92 -10.78
CA ILE A 94 5.46 4.22 -11.36
C ILE A 94 6.26 5.02 -10.32
N VAL A 95 7.33 5.68 -10.78
CA VAL A 95 8.10 6.61 -9.97
C VAL A 95 7.98 7.99 -10.59
N SER A 96 7.58 8.97 -9.81
CA SER A 96 7.43 10.36 -10.24
C SER A 96 8.10 11.33 -9.27
N TYR A 97 8.50 12.49 -9.80
CA TYR A 97 9.06 13.58 -9.02
C TYR A 97 8.47 14.91 -9.49
N GLY A 98 7.77 15.62 -8.58
CA GLY A 98 7.12 16.88 -8.93
C GLY A 98 6.20 16.75 -10.15
N ASP A 99 5.36 15.71 -10.16
CA ASP A 99 4.45 15.32 -11.26
C ASP A 99 5.11 14.86 -12.57
N ALA A 100 6.45 14.90 -12.67
CA ALA A 100 7.17 14.35 -13.81
C ALA A 100 7.39 12.84 -13.65
N LEU A 101 7.09 12.07 -14.70
CA LEU A 101 7.33 10.63 -14.74
C LEU A 101 8.83 10.36 -14.88
N LEU A 102 9.43 9.73 -13.87
CA LEU A 102 10.83 9.32 -13.91
C LEU A 102 11.01 7.89 -14.40
N ALA A 103 10.16 6.96 -13.98
CA ALA A 103 10.29 5.57 -14.34
C ALA A 103 8.97 4.82 -14.29
N LYS A 104 8.86 3.78 -15.12
CA LYS A 104 7.75 2.84 -15.11
C LYS A 104 8.28 1.41 -15.21
N GLY A 105 7.65 0.50 -14.49
CA GLY A 105 7.99 -0.93 -14.52
C GLY A 105 6.79 -1.79 -14.16
N ALA A 106 6.98 -3.11 -14.23
CA ALA A 106 6.01 -4.05 -13.68
C ALA A 106 6.05 -4.01 -12.15
N ALA A 107 4.89 -4.07 -11.50
CA ALA A 107 4.85 -4.24 -10.05
C ALA A 107 5.25 -5.69 -9.68
N PRO A 108 5.89 -5.92 -8.53
CA PRO A 108 6.17 -7.28 -8.08
C PRO A 108 4.85 -7.97 -7.73
N TRP A 109 4.69 -9.23 -8.15
CA TRP A 109 3.56 -10.06 -7.74
C TRP A 109 3.98 -10.95 -6.57
N PHE A 110 3.39 -10.69 -5.41
CA PHE A 110 3.46 -11.61 -4.28
C PHE A 110 2.26 -11.46 -3.35
N CYS A 111 2.02 -12.49 -2.54
CA CYS A 111 1.00 -12.50 -1.50
C CYS A 111 1.62 -12.84 -0.14
N VAL A 112 1.22 -12.09 0.88
CA VAL A 112 1.59 -12.33 2.26
C VAL A 112 0.39 -12.93 2.97
N GLN A 113 0.61 -14.10 3.57
CA GLN A 113 -0.40 -14.80 4.33
C GLN A 113 -0.82 -14.01 5.58
N THR A 114 -1.92 -14.42 6.21
CA THR A 114 -2.33 -13.88 7.51
C THR A 114 -1.18 -14.01 8.52
N THR A 115 -1.08 -13.03 9.42
CA THR A 115 -0.08 -12.99 10.50
C THR A 115 1.38 -13.09 10.05
N LYS A 116 1.69 -12.80 8.79
CA LYS A 116 3.04 -12.87 8.23
C LYS A 116 3.50 -11.53 7.67
N VAL A 117 4.80 -11.47 7.40
CA VAL A 117 5.48 -10.37 6.71
C VAL A 117 6.10 -10.93 5.44
N GLY A 118 6.15 -10.12 4.38
CA GLY A 118 6.85 -10.49 3.16
C GLY A 118 7.23 -9.26 2.35
N GLU A 119 8.18 -9.47 1.45
CA GLU A 119 8.68 -8.42 0.57
C GLU A 119 9.03 -8.99 -0.80
N ALA A 120 8.97 -8.12 -1.80
CA ALA A 120 9.43 -8.44 -3.14
C ALA A 120 10.02 -7.20 -3.82
N ALA A 121 11.08 -7.43 -4.58
CA ALA A 121 11.75 -6.41 -5.35
C ALA A 121 11.27 -6.38 -6.81
N THR A 122 11.28 -5.20 -7.40
CA THR A 122 11.10 -4.98 -8.84
C THR A 122 12.03 -3.86 -9.31
N LYS A 123 12.12 -3.70 -10.62
CA LYS A 123 12.80 -2.57 -11.25
C LYS A 123 11.81 -1.73 -12.05
N ALA A 124 11.91 -0.42 -11.91
CA ALA A 124 11.25 0.54 -12.79
C ALA A 124 12.34 1.34 -13.52
N TRP A 125 12.13 1.61 -14.81
CA TRP A 125 13.09 2.37 -15.60
C TRP A 125 12.40 3.44 -16.43
N GLY A 126 13.13 4.52 -16.72
CA GLY A 126 12.76 5.56 -17.66
C GLY A 126 13.78 5.60 -18.79
N LEU A 127 13.31 5.92 -20.00
CA LEU A 127 14.19 6.12 -21.15
C LEU A 127 13.94 7.51 -21.72
N ASN A 128 15.02 8.25 -21.93
CA ASN A 128 14.97 9.61 -22.46
C ASN A 128 14.00 10.56 -21.74
N VAL A 129 13.92 10.44 -20.42
CA VAL A 129 13.07 11.26 -19.56
C VAL A 129 13.57 12.69 -19.60
N GLN A 130 12.70 13.61 -20.00
CA GLN A 130 12.98 15.04 -20.00
C GLN A 130 12.33 15.67 -18.77
N LEU A 131 13.16 16.21 -17.89
CA LEU A 131 12.73 17.00 -16.75
C LEU A 131 12.88 18.49 -17.09
N PRO A 132 11.89 19.33 -16.75
CA PRO A 132 12.07 20.78 -16.77
C PRO A 132 13.33 21.16 -15.97
N HIS A 133 14.11 22.13 -16.47
CA HIS A 133 15.40 22.49 -15.90
C HIS A 133 15.32 22.78 -14.40
N PHE A 134 14.30 23.54 -13.98
CA PHE A 134 14.03 23.81 -12.56
C PHE A 134 13.85 22.55 -11.69
N LEU A 135 13.09 21.55 -12.18
CA LEU A 135 12.90 20.29 -11.44
C LEU A 135 14.18 19.47 -11.42
N ARG A 136 14.96 19.50 -12.51
CA ARG A 136 16.25 18.82 -12.60
C ARG A 136 17.26 19.38 -11.60
N ASP A 137 17.41 20.70 -11.53
CA ASP A 137 18.34 21.36 -10.61
C ASP A 137 17.93 21.14 -9.16
N ARG A 138 16.62 21.18 -8.89
CA ARG A 138 16.08 20.87 -7.56
C ARG A 138 16.38 19.42 -7.18
N LEU A 139 16.14 18.47 -8.08
CA LEU A 139 16.41 17.05 -7.85
C LEU A 139 17.91 16.80 -7.61
N ALA A 140 18.79 17.44 -8.40
CA ALA A 140 20.24 17.36 -8.21
C ALA A 140 20.66 17.86 -6.83
N GLY A 141 20.21 19.04 -6.42
CA GLY A 141 20.53 19.59 -5.10
C GLY A 141 19.94 18.77 -3.94
N GLU A 142 18.76 18.17 -4.12
CA GLU A 142 18.18 17.26 -3.14
C GLU A 142 18.94 15.92 -3.07
N LEU A 143 19.43 15.39 -4.20
CA LEU A 143 20.25 14.17 -4.23
C LEU A 143 21.62 14.38 -3.59
N GLU A 144 22.30 15.49 -3.89
CA GLU A 144 23.59 15.85 -3.28
C GLU A 144 23.50 15.96 -1.75
N ARG A 145 22.36 16.43 -1.24
CA ARG A 145 22.09 16.52 0.21
C ARG A 145 21.56 15.22 0.81
N GLY A 146 21.32 14.18 -0.01
CA GLY A 146 20.66 12.96 0.42
C GLY A 146 19.26 13.23 0.99
N GLN A 147 18.50 14.14 0.38
CA GLN A 147 17.15 14.57 0.76
C GLN A 147 16.11 14.33 -0.34
N ALA A 148 16.49 13.78 -1.49
CA ALA A 148 15.58 13.53 -2.60
C ALA A 148 14.48 12.52 -2.22
N VAL A 149 13.23 12.94 -2.41
CA VAL A 149 12.03 12.13 -2.18
C VAL A 149 11.26 12.04 -3.48
N VAL A 150 10.88 10.81 -3.86
CA VAL A 150 10.07 10.52 -5.04
C VAL A 150 8.75 9.90 -4.64
N ASP A 151 7.73 10.14 -5.43
CA ASP A 151 6.44 9.49 -5.28
C ASP A 151 6.46 8.15 -6.02
N VAL A 152 6.27 7.07 -5.27
CA VAL A 152 6.17 5.71 -5.81
C VAL A 152 4.72 5.27 -5.76
N ALA A 153 4.16 5.00 -6.94
CA ALA A 153 2.81 4.50 -7.11
C ALA A 153 2.83 3.04 -7.61
N VAL A 154 2.37 2.10 -6.79
CA VAL A 154 2.18 0.70 -7.19
C VAL A 154 0.71 0.47 -7.50
N ARG A 155 0.38 0.42 -8.79
CA ARG A 155 -0.98 0.17 -9.27
C ARG A 155 -1.19 -1.32 -9.50
N THR A 156 -2.22 -1.84 -8.88
CA THR A 156 -2.72 -3.20 -9.07
C THR A 156 -4.12 -3.11 -9.66
N PRO A 157 -4.32 -3.54 -10.93
CA PRO A 157 -5.63 -3.60 -11.53
C PRO A 157 -6.55 -4.50 -10.72
N ALA A 158 -7.85 -4.27 -10.82
CA ALA A 158 -8.85 -5.09 -10.14
C ALA A 158 -8.75 -6.57 -10.58
N GLY A 159 -7.98 -7.38 -9.84
CA GLY A 159 -7.80 -8.80 -10.14
C GLY A 159 -8.96 -9.70 -9.66
N ALA A 160 -9.89 -9.20 -8.84
CA ALA A 160 -10.86 -10.07 -8.16
C ALA A 160 -12.25 -9.46 -7.84
N GLY A 161 -12.67 -8.35 -8.45
CA GLY A 161 -14.03 -7.86 -8.22
C GLY A 161 -14.37 -6.55 -8.89
N CYS A 162 -15.14 -6.66 -9.97
CA CYS A 162 -15.91 -5.53 -10.49
C CYS A 162 -17.24 -5.51 -9.75
N TYR A 163 -17.58 -4.34 -9.20
CA TYR A 163 -18.88 -4.10 -8.60
C TYR A 163 -19.76 -3.34 -9.57
N ILE A 164 -21.03 -3.11 -9.21
CA ILE A 164 -21.97 -2.30 -10.02
C ILE A 164 -21.41 -0.90 -10.27
N SER A 165 -20.57 -0.39 -9.36
CA SER A 165 -19.88 0.90 -9.45
C SER A 165 -18.59 0.90 -10.31
N GLY A 166 -18.22 -0.25 -10.89
CA GLY A 166 -17.05 -0.42 -11.73
C GLY A 166 -15.97 -1.32 -11.13
N CYS A 167 -14.92 -1.55 -11.90
CA CYS A 167 -13.73 -2.27 -11.45
C CYS A 167 -12.82 -1.27 -10.72
N LEU A 168 -12.39 -1.60 -9.51
CA LEU A 168 -11.57 -0.70 -8.67
C LEU A 168 -10.11 -1.14 -8.68
N ASP A 169 -9.26 -0.30 -9.22
CA ASP A 169 -7.81 -0.46 -9.14
C ASP A 169 -7.34 -0.05 -7.75
N THR A 170 -6.47 -0.86 -7.16
CA THR A 170 -5.77 -0.50 -5.92
C THR A 170 -4.47 0.21 -6.28
N VAL A 171 -4.24 1.39 -5.71
CA VAL A 171 -2.99 2.13 -5.88
C VAL A 171 -2.35 2.33 -4.51
N LEU A 172 -1.13 1.84 -4.32
CA LEU A 172 -0.31 2.19 -3.16
C LEU A 172 0.50 3.43 -3.52
N VAL A 173 0.35 4.50 -2.77
CA VAL A 173 1.09 5.76 -2.96
C VAL A 173 2.03 5.97 -1.80
N CYS A 174 3.33 6.00 -2.07
CA CYS A 174 4.38 6.07 -1.08
C CYS A 174 5.32 7.23 -1.40
N LYS A 175 5.70 8.01 -0.39
CA LYS A 175 6.76 9.01 -0.53
C LYS A 175 8.08 8.41 -0.09
N ALA A 176 8.87 7.94 -1.05
CA ALA A 176 10.08 7.20 -0.78
C ALA A 176 11.32 8.08 -0.95
N LYS A 177 12.18 8.07 0.06
CA LYS A 177 13.46 8.77 0.04
C LYS A 177 14.51 7.93 -0.71
N ILE A 178 15.20 8.52 -1.69
CA ILE A 178 16.28 7.86 -2.42
C ILE A 178 17.46 7.63 -1.47
N GLY A 179 17.97 6.40 -1.41
CA GLY A 179 19.01 6.00 -0.45
C GLY A 179 18.54 6.03 1.02
N GLY A 180 17.24 6.16 1.26
CA GLY A 180 16.63 6.16 2.58
C GLY A 180 16.11 4.78 3.02
N GLY A 181 15.54 4.74 4.22
CA GLY A 181 14.90 3.55 4.77
C GLY A 181 13.46 3.32 4.26
N PRO A 182 12.76 2.33 4.85
CA PRO A 182 11.38 2.01 4.49
C PRO A 182 10.45 3.21 4.69
N SER A 183 9.64 3.49 3.67
CA SER A 183 8.69 4.61 3.68
C SER A 183 7.26 4.08 3.65
N PRO A 184 6.34 4.58 4.51
CA PRO A 184 4.96 4.11 4.56
C PRO A 184 4.17 4.51 3.31
N CYS A 185 3.25 3.64 2.93
CA CYS A 185 2.37 3.83 1.79
C CYS A 185 0.91 4.01 2.23
N PHE A 186 0.20 4.87 1.51
CA PHE A 186 -1.24 5.02 1.62
C PHE A 186 -1.93 4.22 0.52
N ARG A 187 -2.99 3.51 0.89
CA ARG A 187 -3.79 2.76 -0.07
C ARG A 187 -4.93 3.63 -0.58
N ALA A 188 -4.93 3.91 -1.88
CA ALA A 188 -6.02 4.54 -2.60
C ALA A 188 -6.76 3.52 -3.48
N THR A 189 -8.03 3.80 -3.77
CA THR A 189 -8.83 3.06 -4.76
C THR A 189 -9.25 4.02 -5.86
N THR A 190 -9.14 3.58 -7.11
CA THR A 190 -9.52 4.38 -8.27
C THR A 190 -10.35 3.53 -9.22
N VAL A 191 -11.29 4.15 -9.95
CA VAL A 191 -12.05 3.43 -10.98
C VAL A 191 -11.11 3.10 -12.13
N SER A 192 -11.04 1.82 -12.49
CA SER A 192 -10.25 1.32 -13.60
C SER A 192 -10.68 2.00 -14.90
N GLY A 193 -9.72 2.48 -15.70
CA GLY A 193 -9.99 3.13 -16.99
C GLY A 193 -10.34 4.62 -16.98
N LYS A 194 -10.36 5.29 -15.81
CA LYS A 194 -10.28 6.76 -15.75
C LYS A 194 -8.81 7.18 -15.65
N THR A 195 -8.18 7.36 -16.80
CA THR A 195 -6.98 8.20 -16.97
C THR A 195 -7.39 9.57 -17.42
#